data_AF-A0AAD7MB98-F1
#
_entry.id   AF-A0AAD7MB98-F1
#
_cell.length_a   1.000
_cell.length_b   1.000
_cell.length_c   1.000
_cell.angle_alpha   90.00
_cell.angle_beta   90.00
_cell.angle_gamma   90.00
#
_symmetry.space_group_name_H-M   'P 1'
#
loop_
_entity.id
_entity.type
_entity.pdbx_description
1 polymer ?
#
loop_
_entity_poly.entity_id
_entity_poly.type
_entity_poly.pdbx_seq_one_letter_code
_entity_poly.pdbx_strand_id
1 'polypeptide(L)'
;QPGSSQVKNLLDDLPKSTFNLEDWKRVYSSKEVRGAGGSLEWFYEHFDKEGFSLWRVDFKYPEELTQTFLSNNQIGGFFNRLEASRKYLFGSMGVLGAANASLISGALILRGQEAEPVVNVGPDWKSYSFVKLDTSKDADKAFFEAALAWDLKIDGKKWLDGKTV
;
A
#
# COMPACT_ATOMS: atom_id res chain seq x y z
N GLN A 1 -23.38 -29.78 3.99
CA GLN A 1 -22.62 -28.53 4.12
C GLN A 1 -23.18 -27.56 3.11
N PRO A 2 -23.74 -26.39 3.48
CA PRO A 2 -24.08 -25.41 2.47
C PRO A 2 -22.80 -24.78 1.96
N GLY A 3 -22.54 -24.96 0.67
CA GLY A 3 -21.39 -24.40 -0.03
C GLY A 3 -21.39 -22.88 0.09
N SER A 4 -20.25 -22.33 0.51
CA SER A 4 -19.97 -20.92 0.42
C SER A 4 -20.01 -20.50 -1.04
N SER A 5 -21.14 -19.93 -1.47
CA SER A 5 -21.22 -19.16 -2.71
C SER A 5 -20.15 -18.07 -2.63
N GLN A 6 -19.00 -18.30 -3.28
CA GLN A 6 -18.01 -17.26 -3.48
C GLN A 6 -18.71 -16.15 -4.24
N VAL A 7 -19.02 -15.05 -3.55
CA VAL A 7 -19.45 -13.81 -4.20
C VAL A 7 -18.34 -13.46 -5.17
N LYS A 8 -18.62 -13.59 -6.47
CA LYS A 8 -17.67 -13.33 -7.54
C LYS A 8 -17.19 -11.88 -7.39
N ASN A 9 -15.89 -11.69 -7.14
CA ASN A 9 -15.35 -10.35 -6.92
C ASN A 9 -15.21 -9.65 -8.28
N LEU A 10 -15.71 -8.42 -8.40
CA LEU A 10 -15.65 -7.64 -9.66
C LEU A 10 -14.22 -7.48 -10.20
N LEU A 11 -13.20 -7.57 -9.32
CA LEU A 11 -11.79 -7.52 -9.69
C LEU A 11 -11.33 -8.77 -10.47
N ASP A 12 -12.00 -9.91 -10.31
CA ASP A 12 -11.71 -11.15 -11.06
C ASP A 12 -12.18 -11.05 -12.52
N ASP A 13 -13.11 -10.15 -12.84
CA ASP A 13 -13.63 -9.93 -14.18
C ASP A 13 -12.82 -8.89 -14.98
N LEU A 14 -11.81 -8.26 -14.37
CA LEU A 14 -10.94 -7.30 -15.05
C LEU A 14 -10.03 -7.98 -16.11
N PRO A 15 -9.70 -7.29 -17.22
CA PRO A 15 -8.82 -7.84 -18.26
C PRO A 15 -7.48 -8.30 -17.69
N LYS A 16 -7.02 -9.50 -18.04
CA LYS A 16 -5.80 -10.11 -17.49
C LYS A 16 -4.61 -9.13 -17.54
N SER A 17 -3.97 -8.91 -16.40
CA SER A 17 -2.74 -8.11 -16.27
C SER A 17 -1.51 -8.95 -16.59
N THR A 18 -0.49 -8.34 -17.18
CA THR A 18 0.85 -8.96 -17.34
C THR A 18 1.66 -8.90 -16.04
N PHE A 19 1.40 -7.91 -15.19
CA PHE A 19 2.02 -7.80 -13.87
C PHE A 19 1.50 -8.88 -12.93
N ASN A 20 2.42 -9.69 -12.39
CA ASN A 20 2.13 -10.69 -11.37
C ASN A 20 2.48 -10.16 -9.97
N LEU A 21 1.44 -9.93 -9.18
CA LEU A 21 1.56 -9.38 -7.83
C LEU A 21 2.27 -10.33 -6.84
N GLU A 22 2.16 -11.65 -7.03
CA GLU A 22 2.85 -12.61 -6.15
C GLU A 22 4.35 -12.66 -6.47
N ASP A 23 4.74 -12.53 -7.74
CA ASP A 23 6.14 -12.36 -8.14
C ASP A 23 6.70 -11.04 -7.57
N TRP A 24 5.91 -9.96 -7.62
CA TRP A 24 6.28 -8.70 -6.98
C TRP A 24 6.57 -8.88 -5.49
N LYS A 25 5.65 -9.48 -4.73
CA LYS A 25 5.83 -9.73 -3.29
C LYS A 25 7.09 -10.53 -2.98
N ARG A 26 7.36 -11.56 -3.80
CA ARG A 26 8.57 -12.37 -3.70
C ARG A 26 9.84 -11.55 -3.98
N VAL A 27 9.83 -10.74 -5.03
CA VAL A 27 10.99 -9.89 -5.38
C VAL A 27 11.23 -8.84 -4.29
N TYR A 28 10.17 -8.16 -3.83
CA TYR A 28 10.25 -7.14 -2.79
C TYR A 28 10.82 -7.67 -1.47
N SER A 29 10.42 -8.89 -1.07
CA SER A 29 10.90 -9.50 0.18
C SER A 29 12.31 -10.13 0.08
N SER A 30 12.83 -10.35 -1.13
CA SER A 30 14.10 -11.05 -1.33
C SER A 30 15.26 -10.17 -1.80
N LYS A 31 14.97 -8.96 -2.26
CA LYS A 31 15.95 -8.03 -2.80
C LYS A 31 15.97 -6.72 -2.04
N GLU A 32 17.09 -6.02 -2.15
CA GLU A 32 17.16 -4.61 -1.76
C GLU A 32 16.11 -3.79 -2.52
N VAL A 33 15.47 -2.84 -1.83
CA VAL A 33 14.41 -2.04 -2.46
C VAL A 33 14.99 -1.10 -3.51
N ARG A 34 16.08 -0.41 -3.16
CA ARG A 34 16.80 0.54 -4.03
C ARG A 34 18.07 -0.09 -4.60
N GLY A 35 18.55 0.48 -5.72
CA GLY A 35 19.81 0.11 -6.36
C GLY A 35 19.64 -0.80 -7.58
N ALA A 36 20.75 -1.00 -8.30
CA ALA A 36 20.78 -1.83 -9.50
C ALA A 36 20.43 -3.30 -9.17
N GLY A 37 19.49 -3.86 -9.90
CA GLY A 37 18.91 -5.18 -9.67
C GLY A 37 17.91 -5.26 -8.52
N GLY A 38 17.60 -4.13 -7.87
CA GLY A 38 16.69 -4.03 -6.73
C GLY A 38 15.22 -4.27 -7.10
N SER A 39 14.35 -4.29 -6.09
CA SER A 39 12.92 -4.56 -6.31
C SER A 39 12.23 -3.43 -7.07
N LEU A 40 12.57 -2.16 -6.83
CA LEU A 40 12.00 -1.04 -7.58
C LEU A 40 12.31 -1.08 -9.09
N GLU A 41 13.52 -1.50 -9.47
CA GLU A 41 13.87 -1.65 -10.89
C GLU A 41 13.01 -2.74 -11.53
N TRP A 42 12.94 -3.91 -10.91
CA TRP A 42 12.06 -5.00 -11.36
C TRP A 42 10.60 -4.56 -11.44
N PHE A 43 10.13 -3.77 -10.46
CA PHE A 43 8.78 -3.24 -10.46
C PHE A 43 8.50 -2.44 -11.72
N TYR A 44 9.32 -1.44 -12.05
CA TYR A 44 9.10 -0.59 -13.21
C TYR A 44 9.21 -1.33 -14.54
N GLU A 45 10.02 -2.40 -14.62
CA GLU A 45 10.10 -3.26 -15.81
C GLU A 45 8.84 -4.10 -16.05
N HIS A 46 8.17 -4.53 -14.98
CA HIS A 46 7.05 -5.48 -15.06
C HIS A 46 5.68 -4.83 -14.82
N PHE A 47 5.65 -3.60 -14.29
CA PHE A 47 4.42 -2.95 -13.87
C PHE A 47 3.49 -2.67 -15.04
N ASP A 48 2.29 -3.23 -14.95
CA ASP A 48 1.20 -3.02 -15.89
C ASP A 48 0.30 -1.89 -15.38
N LYS A 49 0.50 -0.68 -15.93
CA LYS A 49 -0.29 0.51 -15.57
C LYS A 49 -1.76 0.45 -15.99
N GLU A 50 -2.13 -0.42 -16.93
CA GLU A 50 -3.53 -0.61 -17.33
C GLU A 50 -4.20 -1.59 -16.36
N GLY A 51 -3.46 -2.62 -15.95
CA GLY A 51 -3.92 -3.63 -15.02
C GLY A 51 -3.92 -3.20 -13.55
N PHE A 52 -3.00 -2.35 -13.13
CA PHE A 52 -2.82 -1.94 -11.74
C PHE A 52 -2.66 -0.44 -11.62
N SER A 53 -2.90 0.08 -10.41
CA SER A 53 -2.73 1.48 -10.06
C SER A 53 -2.01 1.65 -8.73
N LEU A 54 -1.40 2.83 -8.56
CA LEU A 54 -0.60 3.18 -7.39
C LEU A 54 -1.32 4.24 -6.58
N TRP A 55 -1.28 4.11 -5.26
CA TRP A 55 -2.05 4.96 -4.37
C TRP A 55 -1.22 5.36 -3.16
N ARG A 56 -1.23 6.65 -2.84
CA ARG A 56 -0.86 7.16 -1.53
C ARG A 56 -2.03 6.93 -0.58
N VAL A 57 -1.71 6.49 0.63
CA VAL A 57 -2.68 6.28 1.69
C VAL A 57 -2.23 7.03 2.93
N ASP A 58 -3.11 7.86 3.49
CA ASP A 58 -2.86 8.61 4.72
C ASP A 58 -4.00 8.39 5.70
N PHE A 59 -3.67 8.27 6.99
CA PHE A 59 -4.68 8.29 8.04
C PHE A 59 -5.20 9.72 8.23
N LYS A 60 -6.54 9.87 8.30
CA LYS A 60 -7.19 11.18 8.30
C LYS A 60 -7.10 11.94 9.61
N TYR A 61 -6.83 11.27 10.72
CA TYR A 61 -6.92 11.83 12.07
C TYR A 61 -5.58 11.77 12.83
N PRO A 62 -4.50 12.39 12.33
CA PRO A 62 -3.18 12.34 12.95
C PRO A 62 -3.17 12.84 14.41
N GLU A 63 -4.12 13.70 14.79
CA GLU A 63 -4.34 14.18 16.16
C GLU A 63 -4.73 13.06 17.15
N GLU A 64 -5.29 11.94 16.68
CA GLU A 64 -5.60 10.78 17.51
C GLU A 64 -4.36 9.90 17.78
N LEU A 65 -3.24 10.15 17.09
CA LEU A 65 -2.03 9.36 17.18
C LEU A 65 -1.14 9.82 18.35
N THR A 66 -1.31 9.18 19.50
CA THR A 66 -0.60 9.52 20.74
C THR A 66 0.72 8.77 20.92
N GLN A 67 0.75 7.47 20.65
CA GLN A 67 1.92 6.62 20.84
C GLN A 67 2.25 5.87 19.54
N THR A 68 3.51 5.92 19.13
CA THR A 68 3.96 5.37 17.84
C THR A 68 3.76 3.86 17.74
N PHE A 69 3.87 3.12 18.84
CA PHE A 69 3.55 1.68 18.84
C PHE A 69 2.05 1.41 18.63
N LEU A 70 1.16 2.25 19.17
CA LEU A 70 -0.28 2.15 18.94
C LEU A 70 -0.62 2.48 17.49
N SER A 71 0.04 3.51 16.93
CA SER A 71 -0.06 3.84 15.50
C SER A 71 0.39 2.67 14.63
N ASN A 72 1.48 1.99 14.96
CA ASN A 72 1.93 0.81 14.20
C ASN A 72 0.96 -0.38 14.35
N ASN A 73 0.35 -0.56 15.53
CA ASN A 73 -0.71 -1.55 15.72
C ASN A 73 -1.96 -1.24 14.89
N GLN A 74 -2.29 0.05 14.72
CA GLN A 74 -3.41 0.48 13.87
C GLN A 74 -3.19 0.13 12.40
N ILE A 75 -1.94 0.26 11.89
CA ILE A 75 -1.57 -0.23 10.55
C ILE A 75 -1.80 -1.74 10.45
N GLY A 76 -1.37 -2.51 11.46
CA GLY A 76 -1.60 -3.96 11.51
C GLY A 76 -3.09 -4.33 11.49
N GLY A 77 -3.91 -3.63 12.25
CA GLY A 77 -5.37 -3.81 12.25
C GLY A 77 -5.99 -3.53 10.89
N PHE A 78 -5.55 -2.46 10.22
CA PHE A 78 -5.99 -2.14 8.86
C PHE A 78 -5.58 -3.22 7.85
N PHE A 79 -4.34 -3.72 7.92
CA PHE A 79 -3.85 -4.78 7.05
C PHE A 79 -4.59 -6.11 7.25
N ASN A 80 -4.90 -6.49 8.49
CA ASN A 80 -5.71 -7.68 8.77
C ASN A 80 -7.09 -7.63 8.08
N ARG A 81 -7.65 -6.44 7.88
CA ARG A 81 -8.92 -6.24 7.18
C ARG A 81 -8.73 -6.30 5.67
N LEU A 82 -7.63 -5.74 5.18
CA LEU A 82 -7.22 -5.84 3.77
C LEU A 82 -6.85 -7.25 3.32
N GLU A 83 -6.61 -8.19 4.24
CA GLU A 83 -6.27 -9.59 3.95
C GLU A 83 -7.30 -10.27 3.02
N ALA A 84 -8.59 -9.90 3.11
CA ALA A 84 -9.62 -10.37 2.19
C ALA A 84 -9.36 -10.01 0.71
N SER A 85 -8.61 -8.94 0.49
CA SER A 85 -8.18 -8.44 -0.83
C SER A 85 -6.71 -8.68 -1.12
N ARG A 86 -5.99 -9.48 -0.32
CA ARG A 86 -4.53 -9.69 -0.47
C ARG A 86 -4.10 -10.13 -1.87
N LYS A 87 -4.97 -10.86 -2.60
CA LYS A 87 -4.68 -11.31 -3.99
C LYS A 87 -4.68 -10.17 -5.01
N TYR A 88 -5.15 -8.99 -4.62
CA TYR A 88 -5.32 -7.81 -5.47
C TYR A 88 -4.52 -6.61 -5.00
N LEU A 89 -3.81 -6.71 -3.87
CA LEU A 89 -3.06 -5.61 -3.31
C LEU A 89 -1.70 -6.02 -2.77
N PHE A 90 -0.80 -5.06 -2.82
CA PHE A 90 0.36 -4.99 -1.98
C PHE A 90 0.38 -3.61 -1.30
N GLY A 91 0.78 -3.56 -0.03
CA GLY A 91 0.90 -2.30 0.68
C GLY A 91 2.21 -2.16 1.44
N SER A 92 2.71 -0.93 1.55
CA SER A 92 3.78 -0.52 2.47
C SER A 92 3.35 0.74 3.19
N MET A 93 3.09 0.64 4.50
CA MET A 93 2.64 1.76 5.33
C MET A 93 3.49 1.88 6.58
N GLY A 94 3.72 3.12 7.01
CA GLY A 94 4.57 3.42 8.15
C GLY A 94 4.01 4.50 9.05
N VAL A 95 4.55 4.51 10.26
CA VAL A 95 4.44 5.59 11.22
C VAL A 95 5.62 6.53 10.99
N LEU A 96 5.34 7.81 10.79
CA LEU A 96 6.35 8.85 10.61
C LEU A 96 6.32 9.81 11.80
N GLY A 97 7.48 10.26 12.27
CA GLY A 97 7.61 11.23 13.36
C GLY A 97 7.82 10.59 14.73
N ALA A 98 7.19 11.15 15.77
CA ALA A 98 7.38 10.74 17.16
C ALA A 98 6.04 10.75 17.91
N ALA A 99 6.02 10.23 19.15
CA ALA A 99 4.83 10.20 20.00
C ALA A 99 4.16 11.59 20.11
N ASN A 100 2.83 11.63 20.05
CA ASN A 100 1.97 12.82 20.02
C ASN A 100 2.17 13.76 18.82
N ALA A 101 3.04 13.39 17.88
CA ALA A 101 3.34 14.17 16.70
C ALA A 101 3.66 13.24 15.53
N SER A 102 2.95 12.12 15.42
CA SER A 102 3.14 11.11 14.38
C SER A 102 2.10 11.22 13.28
N LEU A 103 2.44 10.67 12.11
CA LEU A 103 1.52 10.44 10.99
C LEU A 103 1.52 8.94 10.66
N ILE A 104 0.43 8.45 10.07
CA ILE A 104 0.42 7.16 9.37
C ILE A 104 0.25 7.46 7.88
N SER A 105 1.20 7.01 7.08
CA SER A 105 1.17 7.18 5.63
C SER A 105 1.91 6.06 4.91
N GLY A 106 1.63 5.86 3.63
CA GLY A 106 2.30 4.86 2.82
C GLY A 106 1.77 4.77 1.39
N ALA A 107 2.13 3.68 0.73
CA ALA A 107 1.74 3.39 -0.64
C ALA A 107 1.06 2.02 -0.77
N LEU A 108 0.05 1.94 -1.64
CA LEU A 108 -0.58 0.69 -2.07
C LEU A 108 -0.44 0.52 -3.58
N ILE A 109 -0.27 -0.74 -4.00
CA ILE A 109 -0.36 -1.20 -5.38
C ILE A 109 -1.66 -2.00 -5.46
N LEU A 110 -2.62 -1.53 -6.25
CA LEU A 110 -3.99 -2.07 -6.28
C LEU A 110 -4.34 -2.56 -7.68
N ARG A 111 -5.02 -3.70 -7.76
CA ARG A 111 -5.59 -4.23 -9.00
C ARG A 111 -6.70 -3.30 -9.50
N GLY A 112 -6.67 -2.98 -10.79
CA GLY A 112 -7.63 -2.08 -11.42
C GLY A 112 -7.27 -0.61 -11.23
N GLN A 113 -8.20 0.26 -11.62
CA GLN A 113 -7.96 1.72 -11.70
C GLN A 113 -8.60 2.52 -10.56
N GLU A 114 -9.39 1.86 -9.71
CA GLU A 114 -10.11 2.43 -8.57
C GLU A 114 -9.66 1.74 -7.28
N ALA A 115 -9.46 2.52 -6.21
CA ALA A 115 -9.05 1.97 -4.92
C ALA A 115 -10.20 1.24 -4.20
N GLU A 116 -11.40 1.83 -4.24
CA GLU A 116 -12.54 1.41 -3.40
C GLU A 116 -12.89 -0.08 -3.54
N PRO A 117 -12.98 -0.68 -4.75
CA PRO A 117 -13.29 -2.11 -4.88
C PRO A 117 -12.28 -3.03 -4.17
N VAL A 118 -11.06 -2.57 -3.95
CA VAL A 118 -9.99 -3.34 -3.31
C VAL A 118 -9.98 -3.09 -1.79
N VAL A 119 -10.14 -1.84 -1.35
CA VAL A 119 -9.98 -1.45 0.06
C VAL A 119 -11.28 -1.49 0.87
N ASN A 120 -12.45 -1.50 0.23
CA ASN A 120 -13.77 -1.55 0.87
C ASN A 120 -14.14 -2.96 1.36
N VAL A 121 -13.19 -3.63 2.04
CA VAL A 121 -13.36 -4.96 2.64
C VAL A 121 -13.57 -4.93 4.15
N GLY A 122 -13.59 -3.74 4.75
CA GLY A 122 -14.02 -3.53 6.12
C GLY A 122 -14.09 -2.04 6.47
N PRO A 123 -14.88 -1.60 7.45
CA PRO A 123 -15.24 -0.19 7.64
C PRO A 123 -14.07 0.80 7.83
N ASP A 124 -12.89 0.33 8.22
CA ASP A 124 -11.74 1.19 8.58
C ASP A 124 -11.15 1.96 7.39
N TRP A 125 -11.38 1.51 6.13
CA TRP A 125 -10.86 2.23 4.95
C TRP A 125 -11.34 3.67 4.90
N LYS A 126 -12.52 3.97 5.47
CA LYS A 126 -13.07 5.34 5.54
C LYS A 126 -12.23 6.27 6.40
N SER A 127 -11.45 5.75 7.34
CA SER A 127 -10.51 6.53 8.15
C SER A 127 -9.22 6.89 7.42
N TYR A 128 -9.05 6.42 6.18
CA TYR A 128 -7.89 6.72 5.34
C TYR A 128 -8.32 7.50 4.10
N SER A 129 -7.44 8.38 3.60
CA SER A 129 -7.54 8.99 2.28
C SER A 129 -6.71 8.20 1.28
N PHE A 130 -7.23 8.06 0.06
CA PHE A 130 -6.56 7.38 -1.05
C PHE A 130 -6.39 8.37 -2.18
N VAL A 131 -5.14 8.64 -2.55
CA VAL A 131 -4.80 9.55 -3.65
C VAL A 131 -4.02 8.76 -4.69
N LYS A 132 -4.52 8.74 -5.93
CA LYS A 132 -3.87 8.01 -7.02
C LYS A 132 -2.55 8.70 -7.36
N LEU A 133 -1.49 7.91 -7.46
CA LEU A 133 -0.14 8.35 -7.78
C LEU A 133 0.15 8.15 -9.26
N ASP A 134 0.92 9.08 -9.83
CA ASP A 134 1.39 9.03 -11.22
C ASP A 134 2.92 9.08 -11.23
N THR A 135 3.57 7.93 -11.46
CA THR A 135 5.04 7.81 -11.45
C THR A 135 5.74 8.52 -12.60
N SER A 136 4.99 9.11 -13.55
CA SER A 136 5.57 10.06 -14.51
C SER A 136 5.89 11.42 -13.88
N LYS A 137 5.33 11.71 -12.68
CA LYS A 137 5.64 12.90 -11.88
C LYS A 137 6.71 12.56 -10.86
N ASP A 138 7.76 13.37 -10.82
CA ASP A 138 8.90 13.15 -9.91
C ASP A 138 8.47 13.09 -8.44
N ALA A 139 7.51 13.92 -8.02
CA ALA A 139 7.03 13.95 -6.64
C ALA A 139 6.29 12.66 -6.24
N ASP A 140 5.38 12.18 -7.09
CA ASP A 140 4.61 10.96 -6.84
C ASP A 140 5.52 9.73 -6.90
N LYS A 141 6.45 9.72 -7.85
CA LYS A 141 7.48 8.67 -7.96
C LYS A 141 8.35 8.63 -6.71
N ALA A 142 8.89 9.77 -6.28
CA ALA A 142 9.73 9.86 -5.09
C ALA A 142 8.96 9.42 -3.83
N PHE A 143 7.70 9.82 -3.68
CA PHE A 143 6.83 9.37 -2.58
C PHE A 143 6.66 7.85 -2.60
N PHE A 144 6.30 7.28 -3.75
CA PHE A 144 6.06 5.85 -3.91
C PHE A 144 7.31 5.03 -3.58
N GLU A 145 8.44 5.38 -4.19
CA GLU A 145 9.71 4.70 -3.93
C GLU A 145 10.12 4.82 -2.47
N ALA A 146 9.89 5.97 -1.83
CA ALA A 146 10.26 6.18 -0.44
C ALA A 146 9.37 5.44 0.56
N ALA A 147 8.08 5.31 0.25
CA ALA A 147 7.16 4.47 1.00
C ALA A 147 7.53 2.99 0.92
N LEU A 148 7.99 2.53 -0.26
CA LEU A 148 8.50 1.17 -0.45
C LEU A 148 9.87 0.96 0.20
N ALA A 149 10.75 1.95 0.19
CA ALA A 149 12.08 1.84 0.81
C ALA A 149 12.07 2.06 2.33
N TRP A 150 10.91 2.35 2.92
CA TRP A 150 10.76 2.71 4.34
C TRP A 150 11.63 3.91 4.76
N ASP A 151 11.87 4.83 3.82
CA ASP A 151 12.64 6.06 4.03
C ASP A 151 11.81 7.32 3.75
N LEU A 152 10.48 7.17 3.65
CA LEU A 152 9.53 8.25 3.43
C LEU A 152 9.67 9.36 4.49
N LYS A 153 9.57 10.60 4.01
CA LYS A 153 9.58 11.81 4.83
C LYS A 153 8.44 12.74 4.41
N ILE A 154 7.61 13.12 5.37
CA ILE A 154 6.47 14.03 5.17
C ILE A 154 6.57 15.16 6.19
N ASP A 155 6.58 16.42 5.74
CA ASP A 155 6.58 17.61 6.61
C ASP A 155 7.65 17.56 7.72
N GLY A 156 8.85 17.10 7.38
CA GLY A 156 9.96 16.95 8.33
C GLY A 156 9.93 15.69 9.18
N LYS A 157 8.80 14.96 9.24
CA LYS A 157 8.64 13.71 9.96
C LYS A 157 9.24 12.57 9.15
N LYS A 158 10.18 11.84 9.74
CA LYS A 158 10.87 10.69 9.13
C LYS A 158 10.15 9.40 9.49
N TRP A 159 10.26 8.40 8.62
CA TRP A 159 9.86 7.03 8.92
C TRP A 159 10.47 6.55 10.23
N LEU A 160 9.65 5.96 11.09
CA LEU A 160 10.05 5.39 12.37
C LEU A 160 9.91 3.88 12.37
N ASP A 161 8.75 3.38 11.93
CA ASP A 161 8.39 1.97 11.93
C ASP A 161 7.31 1.73 10.87
N GLY A 162 7.15 0.50 10.39
CA GLY A 162 6.15 0.20 9.37
C GLY A 162 5.91 -1.28 9.12
N LYS A 163 5.00 -1.54 8.19
CA LYS A 163 4.52 -2.88 7.84
C LYS A 163 4.23 -2.95 6.35
N THR A 164 4.20 -4.17 5.82
CA THR A 164 3.67 -4.48 4.50
C THR A 164 2.52 -5.49 4.57
N VAL A 165 1.69 -5.55 3.52
CA VAL A 165 0.57 -6.51 3.34
C VAL A 165 0.53 -7.01 1.90
#